data_AF-A0A0S8G7G1-F1
#
_entry.id   AF-A0A0S8G7G1-F1
#
_cell.length_a   1.000
_cell.length_b   1.000
_cell.length_c   1.000
_cell.angle_alpha   90.00
_cell.angle_beta   90.00
_cell.angle_gamma   90.00
#
_symmetry.space_group_name_H-M   'P 1'
#
loop_
_entity.id
_entity.type
_entity.pdbx_description
1 polymer ?
#
loop_
_entity_poly.entity_id
_entity_poly.type
_entity_poly.pdbx_seq_one_letter_code
_entity_poly.pdbx_strand_id
1 'polypeptide(L)' 'MTEFIGASAVVDVIRPATPRTLGAFKVEVWGRQPHDYVRIYDISAKNDTIAAQQGIQRFVKEIGAMLAEQNAGN' A
#
# COMPACT_ATOMS: atom_id res chain seq x y z
N MET A 1 -9.04 -13.83 12.43
CA MET A 1 -8.32 -12.86 13.28
C MET A 1 -7.38 -12.13 12.32
N THR A 2 -7.59 -10.85 12.05
CA THR A 2 -6.76 -10.12 11.08
C THR A 2 -5.45 -9.77 11.75
N GLU A 3 -4.36 -10.39 11.33
CA GLU A 3 -3.01 -10.11 11.82
C GLU A 3 -2.65 -8.65 11.53
N PHE A 4 -2.05 -7.95 12.50
CA PHE A 4 -1.64 -6.56 12.30
C PHE A 4 -0.36 -6.51 11.47
N ILE A 5 -0.49 -6.15 10.21
CA ILE A 5 0.65 -5.98 9.29
C ILE A 5 1.13 -4.53 9.41
N GLY A 6 2.18 -4.33 10.21
CA GLY A 6 2.86 -3.03 10.30
C GLY A 6 3.55 -2.70 8.98
N ALA A 7 3.26 -1.54 8.40
CA ALA A 7 3.85 -1.10 7.14
C ALA A 7 4.17 0.40 7.17
N SER A 8 5.15 0.81 6.38
CA SER A 8 5.52 2.22 6.12
C SER A 8 5.38 2.48 4.63
N ALA A 9 4.96 3.68 4.26
CA ALA A 9 4.77 4.04 2.86
C ALA A 9 5.56 5.31 2.52
N VAL A 10 6.27 5.27 1.39
CA VAL A 10 6.91 6.41 0.76
C VAL A 10 6.08 6.77 -0.48
N VAL A 11 5.80 8.06 -0.66
CA VAL A 11 4.98 8.55 -1.78
C VAL A 11 5.83 9.48 -2.64
N ASP A 12 6.04 9.07 -3.88
CA ASP A 12 6.61 9.91 -4.93
C ASP A 12 5.49 10.55 -5.75
N VAL A 13 5.52 11.88 -5.84
CA VAL A 13 4.56 12.64 -6.66
C VAL A 13 5.05 12.64 -8.11
N ILE A 14 4.47 11.78 -8.95
CA ILE A 14 4.75 11.76 -10.39
C ILE A 14 4.07 12.96 -11.07
N ARG A 15 2.84 13.26 -10.65
CA ARG A 15 2.07 14.42 -11.10
C ARG A 15 1.17 14.91 -9.98
N PRO A 16 1.23 16.20 -9.60
CA PRO A 16 0.38 16.73 -8.55
C PRO A 16 -1.10 16.70 -8.95
N ALA A 17 -1.97 16.60 -7.96
CA ALA A 17 -3.40 16.76 -8.17
C ALA A 17 -3.75 18.23 -8.43
N THR A 18 -4.80 18.46 -9.22
CA THR A 18 -5.42 19.77 -9.40
C THR A 18 -6.87 19.70 -8.92
N PRO A 19 -7.55 20.84 -8.72
CA PRO A 19 -8.99 20.81 -8.41
C PRO A 19 -9.85 20.10 -9.47
N ARG A 20 -9.34 19.92 -10.69
CA ARG A 20 -10.04 19.28 -11.82
C ARG A 20 -9.58 17.86 -12.13
N THR A 21 -8.38 17.46 -11.69
CA THR A 21 -7.76 16.19 -12.05
C THR A 21 -7.08 15.55 -10.86
N LEU A 22 -7.21 14.24 -10.72
CA LEU A 22 -6.41 13.48 -9.75
C LEU A 22 -4.91 13.59 -10.08
N GLY A 23 -4.09 13.57 -9.04
CA GLY A 23 -2.65 13.43 -9.17
C GLY A 23 -2.29 11.98 -9.45
N ALA A 24 -1.10 11.76 -10.00
CA ALA A 24 -0.49 10.44 -10.13
C ALA A 24 0.64 10.32 -9.10
N PHE A 25 0.56 9.31 -8.27
CA PHE A 25 1.49 9.05 -7.18
C PHE A 25 2.02 7.64 -7.31
N LYS A 26 3.33 7.48 -7.13
CA LYS A 26 3.95 6.17 -6.98
C LYS A 26 4.14 5.94 -5.48
N VAL A 27 3.52 4.88 -4.96
CA VAL A 27 3.51 4.58 -3.54
C VAL A 27 4.27 3.29 -3.30
N GLU A 28 5.39 3.40 -2.60
CA GLU A 28 6.22 2.29 -2.21
C GLU A 28 5.96 1.94 -0.75
N VAL A 29 5.44 0.73 -0.52
CA VAL A 29 5.05 0.23 0.80
C VAL A 29 6.03 -0.84 1.24
N TRP A 30 6.60 -0.65 2.42
CA TRP A 30 7.55 -1.52 3.08
C TRP A 30 6.88 -2.11 4.31
N GLY A 31 6.70 -3.43 4.32
CA GLY A 31 6.27 -4.16 5.50
C GLY A 31 7.37 -4.18 6.56
N ARG A 32 6.97 -4.24 7.83
CA ARG A 32 7.90 -4.45 8.95
C ARG A 32 7.93 -5.92 9.32
N GLN A 33 9.06 -6.37 9.87
CA GLN A 33 9.19 -7.71 10.43
C GLN A 33 8.00 -8.04 11.36
N PRO A 34 7.43 -9.26 11.26
CA PRO A 34 7.92 -10.42 10.51
C PRO A 34 7.57 -10.44 9.00
N HIS A 35 6.85 -9.44 8.49
CA HIS A 35 6.36 -9.39 7.11
C HIS A 35 7.17 -8.40 6.26
N ASP A 36 8.42 -8.73 5.98
CA ASP A 36 9.36 -7.91 5.20
C ASP A 36 9.09 -8.00 3.68
N TYR A 37 7.91 -7.52 3.28
CA TYR A 37 7.52 -7.43 1.87
C TYR A 37 7.59 -5.99 1.38
N VAL A 38 8.01 -5.81 0.14
CA VAL A 38 7.98 -4.51 -0.53
C VAL A 38 7.04 -4.56 -1.73
N ARG A 39 6.19 -3.55 -1.86
CA ARG A 39 5.27 -3.37 -2.99
C ARG A 39 5.28 -1.93 -3.48
N ILE A 40 5.16 -1.77 -4.78
CA ILE A 40 5.06 -0.46 -5.43
C ILE A 40 3.71 -0.39 -6.14
N TYR A 41 2.99 0.70 -5.94
CA TYR A 41 1.68 0.95 -6.53
C TYR A 41 1.66 2.27 -7.26
N ASP A 42 1.08 2.27 -8.46
CA ASP A 42 0.66 3.49 -9.13
C ASP A 42 -0.76 3.84 -8.69
N ILE A 43 -0.92 5.01 -8.05
CA ILE A 43 -2.18 5.44 -7.43
C ILE A 43 -2.58 6.81 -7.96
N SER A 44 -3.82 6.89 -8.44
CA SER A 44 -4.47 8.16 -8.75
C SER A 44 -5.27 8.65 -7.55
N ALA A 45 -4.88 9.78 -6.96
CA ALA A 45 -5.48 10.28 -5.72
C ALA A 45 -5.65 11.81 -5.72
N LYS A 46 -6.39 12.33 -4.74
CA LYS A 46 -6.59 13.78 -4.56
C LYS A 46 -5.38 14.47 -3.91
N ASN A 47 -4.59 13.71 -3.16
CA ASN A 47 -3.34 14.16 -2.54
C ASN A 47 -2.49 12.92 -2.19
N ASP A 48 -1.25 13.19 -1.78
CA ASP A 48 -0.26 12.24 -1.31
C ASP A 48 -0.75 11.40 -0.11
N THR A 49 -1.45 12.03 0.83
CA THR A 49 -1.96 11.37 2.04
C THR A 49 -2.98 10.27 1.70
N ILE A 50 -3.89 10.55 0.77
CA ILE A 50 -4.85 9.56 0.27
C ILE A 50 -4.12 8.47 -0.52
N ALA A 51 -3.10 8.82 -1.30
CA ALA A 51 -2.30 7.83 -2.02
C ALA A 51 -1.60 6.86 -1.05
N ALA A 52 -0.97 7.39 0.02
CA ALA A 52 -0.34 6.58 1.06
C ALA A 52 -1.34 5.62 1.73
N GLN A 53 -2.51 6.13 2.13
CA GLN A 53 -3.56 5.31 2.76
C GLN A 53 -4.03 4.19 1.83
N GLN A 54 -4.26 4.49 0.56
CA GLN A 54 -4.65 3.47 -0.42
C GLN A 54 -3.54 2.44 -0.64
N GLY A 55 -2.27 2.86 -0.69
CA GLY A 55 -1.13 1.95 -0.81
C GLY A 55 -1.04 0.99 0.35
N ILE A 56 -1.13 1.49 1.59
CA ILE A 56 -1.10 0.66 2.80
C ILE A 56 -2.30 -0.30 2.83
N GLN A 57 -3.51 0.16 2.50
CA GLN A 57 -4.69 -0.70 2.47
C GLN A 57 -4.56 -1.85 1.46
N ARG A 58 -4.04 -1.56 0.25
CA ARG A 58 -3.77 -2.59 -0.77
C ARG A 58 -2.74 -3.59 -0.28
N PHE A 59 -1.64 -3.09 0.29
CA PHE A 59 -0.57 -3.93 0.84
C PHE A 59 -1.09 -4.88 1.93
N VAL A 60 -1.81 -4.36 2.93
CA VAL A 60 -2.35 -5.17 4.02
C VAL A 60 -3.31 -6.24 3.49
N LYS A 61 -4.14 -5.90 2.49
CA LYS A 61 -5.05 -6.87 1.87
C LYS A 61 -4.30 -7.97 1.12
N GLU A 62 -3.31 -7.61 0.32
CA GLU A 62 -2.52 -8.57 -0.48
C GLU A 62 -1.70 -9.50 0.41
N ILE A 63 -0.94 -8.95 1.34
CA ILE A 63 -0.11 -9.75 2.25
C ILE A 63 -0.99 -10.57 3.20
N GLY A 64 -2.09 -10.00 3.71
CA GLY A 64 -3.03 -10.73 4.55
C GLY A 64 -3.66 -11.94 3.85
N ALA A 65 -4.03 -11.80 2.57
CA ALA A 65 -4.53 -12.92 1.77
C ALA A 65 -3.44 -13.99 1.55
N MET A 66 -2.23 -13.56 1.18
CA MET A 66 -1.11 -14.46 0.95
C MET A 66 -0.73 -15.27 2.20
N LEU A 67 -0.73 -14.65 3.38
CA LEU A 67 -0.46 -15.33 4.65
C LEU A 67 -1.60 -16.29 5.02
N ALA A 68 -2.85 -15.91 4.78
CA ALA A 68 -3.99 -16.80 5.02
C ALA A 68 -3.94 -18.05 4.15
N GLU A 69 -3.53 -17.91 2.89
CA GLU A 69 -3.32 -19.04 1.96
C GLU A 69 -2.16 -19.95 2.41
N GLN A 70 -1.03 -19.37 2.83
CA GLN A 70 0.11 -20.15 3.34
C GLN A 70 -0.26 -20.98 4.59
N ASN A 71 -1.11 -20.44 5.46
CA ASN A 71 -1.55 -21.13 6.66
C ASN A 71 -2.65 -22.19 6.39
N ALA A 72 -3.37 -22.10 5.27
CA ALA A 72 -4.43 -23.06 4.92
C ALA A 72 -3.90 -24.29 4.16
N GLY A 73 -2.67 -24.22 3.62
CA GLY A 73 -2.00 -25.30 2.91
C GLY A 73 -1.11 -26.20 3.76
N ASN A 74 -1.14 -26.05 5.09
CA ASN A 74 -0.37 -26.83 6.07
C ASN A 74 -1.32 -27.52 7.05
#